data_AF-A0A2V5HRS3-F1
#
_entry.id   AF-A0A2V5HRS3-F1
#
_cell.length_a   1.000
_cell.length_b   1.000
_cell.length_c   1.000
_cell.angle_alpha   90.00
_cell.angle_beta   90.00
_cell.angle_gamma   90.00
#
_symmetry.space_group_name_H-M   'P 1'
#
loop_
_entity.id
_entity.type
_entity.pdbx_description
1 polymer ?
#
loop_
_entity_poly.entity_id
_entity_poly.type
_entity_poly.pdbx_seq_one_letter_code
_entity_poly.pdbx_strand_id
1 'polypeptide(L)'
;MHQYLKWDQRRYPCLAGVPWTERSSAVCLPDTPILSVVRFNFRPDVNLTDSSHVTFVLWEKSLAFVSSIPGFRRLHWALLHNEPQGVIVLLQWQHGDAWREFQSSFGFGLILPLLQEKPLLNRCLQLTLPPTFAAGSDHFLELANLSLLVGLDTQWDAAEAQRKIETEWTSTVQGLANADPVAPSATPKLLCSIGGWVERDLPAESPNFVGLFLWRSPSSADLVNHSTKSQTSWLGPDTQIIEMSTLLTGHLRQYNPVPFSTKTAGSLQPFSSTILAKPIAAPQYTFHKGLSHTSGWDSWGSQSYNGVDSGQRICPSPSVYWCPMGAMSQHGFPSVGDIWPRQEFPTSLLDVVWLQVDETHPGIFQILRDLRLAIYDSLGCPILCWGREIGKARSQAKTSQIGLLIKWVSSRNFPALARLDQLIQEAVATAAGAIQPLSAVRYCAVLPTKDPCRLELFSIYIPNDECHKRLLWYAYHRYQYSMLPPRSGRASLHVRPSPDYAAHHYYQGFHKDEVTDVGQPPGNGIIRFSACTSWLNAEARAEWYADFAHQAAHQYERLGYIIDWFQTLAVSADCLDRFGADGTGVNRELGVGGPISIL
;
A
#
# COMPACT_ATOMS: atom_id res chain seq x y z
N MET A 1 -7.72 -28.37 17.76
CA MET A 1 -8.54 -27.38 18.48
C MET A 1 -8.51 -26.05 17.71
N HIS A 2 -9.12 -26.00 16.52
CA HIS A 2 -9.45 -24.77 15.78
C HIS A 2 -10.67 -25.08 14.92
N GLN A 3 -11.83 -25.22 15.57
CA GLN A 3 -13.10 -24.95 14.91
C GLN A 3 -13.37 -23.44 15.02
N TYR A 4 -14.20 -22.92 14.11
CA TYR A 4 -14.94 -21.64 14.21
C TYR A 4 -14.23 -20.36 13.78
N LEU A 5 -14.33 -20.08 12.48
CA LEU A 5 -15.12 -18.93 12.03
C LEU A 5 -16.07 -19.46 10.95
N LYS A 6 -17.37 -19.59 11.30
CA LYS A 6 -18.42 -19.84 10.29
C LYS A 6 -18.33 -18.70 9.26
N TRP A 7 -18.42 -19.05 7.99
CA TRP A 7 -18.48 -18.08 6.89
C TRP A 7 -19.62 -17.05 7.08
N ASP A 8 -20.64 -17.37 7.88
CA ASP A 8 -21.79 -16.53 8.25
C ASP A 8 -21.48 -15.27 9.09
N GLN A 9 -20.23 -15.02 9.51
CA GLN A 9 -19.90 -13.85 10.35
C GLN A 9 -18.97 -12.82 9.68
N ARG A 10 -18.75 -12.90 8.36
CA ARG A 10 -17.97 -11.87 7.67
C ARG A 10 -18.82 -10.60 7.53
N ARG A 11 -18.36 -9.53 8.18
CA ARG A 11 -19.06 -8.23 8.27
C ARG A 11 -18.62 -7.31 7.13
N TYR A 12 -19.36 -7.38 6.03
CA TYR A 12 -19.06 -6.68 4.79
C TYR A 12 -20.04 -5.54 4.53
N PRO A 13 -19.62 -4.49 3.80
CA PRO A 13 -20.54 -3.51 3.25
C PRO A 13 -21.66 -4.20 2.46
N CYS A 14 -22.89 -3.86 2.81
CA CYS A 14 -24.08 -4.39 2.15
C CYS A 14 -24.84 -3.26 1.44
N LEU A 15 -25.60 -3.63 0.41
CA LEU A 15 -26.54 -2.76 -0.28
C LEU A 15 -27.84 -3.53 -0.48
N ALA A 16 -28.96 -2.99 0.00
CA ALA A 16 -30.26 -3.67 0.01
C ALA A 16 -30.19 -5.07 0.66
N GLY A 17 -29.39 -5.20 1.74
CA GLY A 17 -29.16 -6.47 2.44
C GLY A 17 -28.27 -7.47 1.71
N VAL A 18 -27.72 -7.12 0.54
CA VAL A 18 -26.84 -7.96 -0.26
C VAL A 18 -25.38 -7.56 0.01
N PRO A 19 -24.51 -8.48 0.48
CA PRO A 19 -23.10 -8.18 0.66
C PRO A 19 -22.39 -8.00 -0.69
N TRP A 20 -21.39 -7.13 -0.75
CA TRP A 20 -20.65 -6.86 -2.00
C TRP A 20 -19.96 -8.10 -2.61
N THR A 21 -19.71 -9.14 -1.80
CA THR A 21 -19.13 -10.42 -2.23
C THR A 21 -20.11 -11.32 -2.97
N GLU A 22 -21.42 -11.09 -2.83
CA GLU A 22 -22.46 -11.88 -3.51
C GLU A 22 -22.51 -11.53 -5.01
N ARG A 23 -22.31 -12.53 -5.85
CA ARG A 23 -22.15 -12.42 -7.31
C ARG A 23 -23.14 -13.31 -8.07
N SER A 24 -24.09 -13.95 -7.38
CA SER A 24 -25.17 -14.70 -8.02
C SER A 24 -25.92 -13.81 -9.02
N SER A 25 -26.09 -14.31 -10.25
CA SER A 25 -26.84 -13.63 -11.31
C SER A 25 -28.33 -13.45 -10.98
N ALA A 26 -28.83 -14.14 -9.96
CA ALA A 26 -30.20 -13.99 -9.47
C ALA A 26 -30.39 -12.74 -8.57
N VAL A 27 -29.30 -12.10 -8.13
CA VAL A 27 -29.33 -10.98 -7.20
C VAL A 27 -29.15 -9.66 -7.94
N CYS A 28 -30.25 -8.93 -8.12
CA CYS A 28 -30.25 -7.59 -8.71
C CYS A 28 -29.98 -6.54 -7.63
N LEU A 29 -28.98 -5.69 -7.83
CA LEU A 29 -28.78 -4.51 -6.98
C LEU A 29 -29.66 -3.35 -7.46
N PRO A 30 -29.93 -2.34 -6.60
CA PRO A 30 -30.74 -1.19 -7.00
C PRO A 30 -30.17 -0.46 -8.22
N ASP A 31 -31.03 -0.11 -9.17
CA ASP A 31 -30.71 0.77 -10.30
C ASP A 31 -30.65 2.26 -9.90
N THR A 32 -30.97 2.57 -8.65
CA THR A 32 -30.94 3.92 -8.09
C THR A 32 -29.50 4.38 -7.78
N PRO A 33 -29.20 5.68 -7.87
CA PRO A 33 -27.88 6.18 -7.52
C PRO A 33 -27.51 5.90 -6.06
N ILE A 34 -26.26 5.48 -5.87
CA ILE A 34 -25.73 5.11 -4.56
C ILE A 34 -24.71 6.15 -4.12
N LEU A 35 -24.82 6.61 -2.88
CA LEU A 35 -23.83 7.45 -2.22
C LEU A 35 -23.00 6.58 -1.28
N SER A 36 -21.69 6.47 -1.50
CA SER A 36 -20.78 5.91 -0.49
C SER A 36 -20.26 7.02 0.41
N VAL A 37 -20.27 6.77 1.71
CA VAL A 37 -19.69 7.62 2.75
C VAL A 37 -18.52 6.86 3.35
N VAL A 38 -17.32 7.34 3.05
CA VAL A 38 -16.07 6.72 3.50
C VAL A 38 -15.35 7.69 4.43
N ARG A 39 -14.96 7.24 5.63
CA ARG A 39 -14.18 8.05 6.58
C ARG A 39 -12.88 7.35 6.88
N PHE A 40 -11.79 8.02 6.54
CA PHE A 40 -10.43 7.60 6.86
C PHE A 40 -9.93 8.33 8.10
N ASN A 41 -9.07 7.66 8.86
CA ASN A 41 -8.27 8.29 9.89
C ASN A 41 -6.80 8.04 9.60
N PHE A 42 -6.07 9.10 9.28
CA PHE A 42 -4.68 9.06 8.84
C PHE A 42 -3.70 9.13 10.01
N ARG A 43 -2.47 8.70 9.79
CA ARG A 43 -1.41 8.86 10.79
C ARG A 43 -0.99 10.34 10.91
N PRO A 44 -0.43 10.76 12.06
CA PRO A 44 -0.08 12.16 12.28
C PRO A 44 0.95 12.74 11.30
N ASP A 45 1.76 11.87 10.68
CA ASP A 45 2.79 12.21 9.69
C ASP A 45 2.23 12.39 8.26
N VAL A 46 0.92 12.25 8.07
CA VAL A 46 0.26 12.40 6.75
C VAL A 46 -0.14 13.85 6.53
N ASN A 47 0.29 14.42 5.40
CA ASN A 47 -0.12 15.75 4.97
C ASN A 47 -0.91 15.68 3.66
N LEU A 48 -2.19 16.07 3.71
CA LEU A 48 -3.09 16.14 2.54
C LEU A 48 -3.41 17.58 2.13
N THR A 49 -2.70 18.56 2.70
CA THR A 49 -2.85 19.98 2.38
C THR A 49 -1.75 20.48 1.44
N ASP A 50 -0.56 19.88 1.53
CA ASP A 50 0.59 20.18 0.68
C ASP A 50 0.61 19.27 -0.56
N SER A 51 0.42 19.86 -1.74
CA SER A 51 0.39 19.12 -3.00
C SER A 51 1.73 18.53 -3.43
N SER A 52 2.83 19.02 -2.86
CA SER A 52 4.17 18.49 -3.11
C SER A 52 4.52 17.29 -2.24
N HIS A 53 3.76 17.07 -1.16
CA HIS A 53 4.03 15.99 -0.22
C HIS A 53 3.63 14.63 -0.81
N VAL A 54 4.47 13.62 -0.59
CA VAL A 54 4.30 12.27 -1.16
C VAL A 54 2.96 11.63 -0.83
N THR A 55 2.42 11.90 0.37
CA THR A 55 1.11 11.39 0.80
C THR A 55 -0.04 12.01 0.04
N PHE A 56 0.07 13.28 -0.35
CA PHE A 56 -0.93 13.93 -1.20
C PHE A 56 -0.90 13.35 -2.61
N VAL A 57 0.28 13.09 -3.16
CA VAL A 57 0.42 12.46 -4.49
C VAL A 57 -0.23 11.07 -4.52
N LEU A 58 -0.01 10.24 -3.49
CA LEU A 58 -0.66 8.92 -3.37
C LEU A 58 -2.17 9.03 -3.16
N TRP A 59 -2.63 10.06 -2.43
CA TRP A 59 -4.04 10.37 -2.26
C TRP A 59 -4.69 10.73 -3.60
N GLU A 60 -4.11 11.66 -4.35
CA GLU A 60 -4.61 12.05 -5.68
C GLU A 60 -4.66 10.87 -6.65
N LYS A 61 -3.63 10.02 -6.67
CA LYS A 61 -3.64 8.80 -7.49
C LYS A 61 -4.75 7.84 -7.11
N SER A 62 -5.09 7.75 -5.82
CA SER A 62 -6.24 6.95 -5.35
C SER A 62 -7.55 7.54 -5.84
N LEU A 63 -7.72 8.88 -5.75
CA LEU A 63 -8.90 9.57 -6.27
C LEU A 63 -9.05 9.37 -7.78
N ALA A 64 -7.94 9.44 -8.52
CA ALA A 64 -7.88 9.21 -9.95
C ALA A 64 -8.33 7.80 -10.32
N PHE A 65 -7.76 6.79 -9.65
CA PHE A 65 -8.15 5.40 -9.85
C PHE A 65 -9.65 5.19 -9.58
N VAL A 66 -10.15 5.67 -8.43
CA VAL A 66 -11.57 5.54 -8.07
C VAL A 66 -12.48 6.24 -9.09
N SER A 67 -12.06 7.39 -9.62
CA SER A 67 -12.83 8.13 -10.63
C SER A 67 -12.91 7.41 -11.98
N SER A 68 -12.00 6.47 -12.25
CA SER A 68 -12.00 5.67 -13.47
C SER A 68 -12.92 4.44 -13.40
N ILE A 69 -13.50 4.17 -12.23
CA ILE A 69 -14.38 3.02 -12.03
C ILE A 69 -15.70 3.25 -12.79
N PRO A 70 -16.16 2.27 -13.59
CA PRO A 70 -17.42 2.35 -14.34
C PRO A 70 -18.61 2.74 -13.45
N GLY A 71 -19.42 3.69 -13.92
CA GLY A 71 -20.56 4.22 -13.17
C GLY A 71 -20.21 5.25 -12.08
N PHE A 72 -18.94 5.67 -11.98
CA PHE A 72 -18.55 6.84 -11.20
C PHE A 72 -19.27 8.11 -11.70
N ARG A 73 -19.75 8.95 -10.78
CA ARG A 73 -20.39 10.23 -11.12
C ARG A 73 -19.64 11.44 -10.59
N ARG A 74 -19.28 11.43 -9.31
CA ARG A 74 -18.60 12.56 -8.63
C ARG A 74 -18.02 12.12 -7.30
N LEU A 75 -17.00 12.85 -6.85
CA LEU A 75 -16.31 12.63 -5.57
C LEU A 75 -16.11 13.97 -4.87
N HIS A 76 -16.53 14.02 -3.61
CA HIS A 76 -16.20 15.12 -2.71
C HIS A 76 -15.38 14.59 -1.54
N TRP A 77 -14.44 15.38 -1.04
CA TRP A 77 -13.69 15.02 0.15
C TRP A 77 -13.32 16.26 0.96
N ALA A 78 -13.14 16.08 2.26
CA ALA A 78 -12.72 17.15 3.16
C ALA A 78 -12.00 16.58 4.39
N LEU A 79 -11.10 17.39 4.96
CA LEU A 79 -10.57 17.15 6.29
C LEU A 79 -11.64 17.43 7.33
N LEU A 80 -11.68 16.67 8.42
CA LEU A 80 -12.57 16.94 9.55
C LEU A 80 -12.03 18.11 10.38
N HIS A 81 -12.92 19.02 10.82
CA HIS A 81 -12.53 20.24 11.52
C HIS A 81 -11.91 19.95 12.90
N ASN A 82 -12.57 19.07 13.67
CA ASN A 82 -12.16 18.72 15.03
C ASN A 82 -11.22 17.50 15.09
N GLU A 83 -10.92 16.90 13.95
CA GLU A 83 -10.07 15.72 13.83
C GLU A 83 -9.06 15.93 12.70
N PRO A 84 -7.87 16.49 12.99
CA PRO A 84 -6.94 16.89 11.95
C PRO A 84 -6.43 15.73 11.09
N GLN A 85 -6.56 14.49 11.56
CA GLN A 85 -6.23 13.28 10.82
C GLN A 85 -7.42 12.64 10.09
N GLY A 86 -8.64 13.11 10.36
CA GLY A 86 -9.86 12.58 9.79
C GLY A 86 -10.12 13.14 8.40
N VAL A 87 -10.47 12.26 7.46
CA VAL A 87 -10.96 12.65 6.13
C VAL A 87 -12.27 11.96 5.87
N ILE A 88 -13.23 12.70 5.36
CA ILE A 88 -14.47 12.14 4.81
C ILE A 88 -14.45 12.22 3.29
N VAL A 89 -14.97 11.19 2.64
CA VAL A 89 -15.14 11.08 1.20
C VAL A 89 -16.58 10.70 0.90
N LEU A 90 -17.20 11.45 0.00
CA LEU A 90 -18.53 11.19 -0.55
C LEU A 90 -18.38 10.81 -2.03
N LEU A 91 -18.78 9.58 -2.37
CA LEU A 91 -18.70 9.04 -3.73
C LEU A 91 -20.10 8.78 -4.27
N GLN A 92 -20.46 9.44 -5.37
CA GLN A 92 -21.70 9.14 -6.07
C GLN A 92 -21.44 8.12 -7.17
N TRP A 93 -22.17 7.02 -7.09
CA TRP A 93 -22.27 5.98 -8.11
C TRP A 93 -23.60 6.08 -8.84
N GLN A 94 -23.61 5.63 -10.09
CA GLN A 94 -24.78 5.63 -10.93
C GLN A 94 -25.85 4.63 -10.47
N HIS A 95 -25.43 3.46 -10.01
CA HIS A 95 -26.29 2.34 -9.60
C HIS A 95 -25.53 1.39 -8.67
N GLY A 96 -26.22 0.40 -8.12
CA GLY A 96 -25.65 -0.58 -7.19
C GLY A 96 -24.50 -1.40 -7.75
N ASP A 97 -24.53 -1.81 -9.02
CA ASP A 97 -23.39 -2.54 -9.61
C ASP A 97 -22.11 -1.70 -9.67
N ALA A 98 -22.20 -0.39 -9.92
CA ALA A 98 -21.03 0.49 -9.89
C ALA A 98 -20.43 0.57 -8.48
N TRP A 99 -21.28 0.64 -7.44
CA TRP A 99 -20.84 0.54 -6.05
C TRP A 99 -20.17 -0.81 -5.77
N ARG A 100 -20.74 -1.93 -6.24
CA ARG A 100 -20.17 -3.28 -6.06
C ARG A 100 -18.80 -3.39 -6.72
N GLU A 101 -18.65 -2.85 -7.93
CA GLU A 101 -17.36 -2.80 -8.62
C GLU A 101 -16.32 -2.02 -7.81
N PHE A 102 -16.69 -0.86 -7.24
CA PHE A 102 -15.84 -0.13 -6.31
C PHE A 102 -15.44 -0.97 -5.09
N GLN A 103 -16.37 -1.64 -4.42
CA GLN A 103 -16.07 -2.50 -3.28
C GLN A 103 -15.14 -3.67 -3.65
N SER A 104 -15.23 -4.20 -4.87
CA SER A 104 -14.31 -5.26 -5.34
C SER A 104 -12.96 -4.74 -5.85
N SER A 105 -12.83 -3.44 -6.08
CA SER A 105 -11.64 -2.83 -6.65
C SER A 105 -10.51 -2.64 -5.63
N PHE A 106 -9.33 -2.26 -6.12
CA PHE A 106 -8.24 -1.76 -5.28
C PHE A 106 -8.59 -0.48 -4.51
N GLY A 107 -9.56 0.30 -5.00
CA GLY A 107 -10.08 1.51 -4.35
C GLY A 107 -8.98 2.44 -3.83
N PHE A 108 -9.01 2.68 -2.52
CA PHE A 108 -8.02 3.49 -1.81
C PHE A 108 -6.79 2.70 -1.33
N GLY A 109 -6.41 1.63 -2.02
CA GLY A 109 -5.35 0.72 -1.58
C GLY A 109 -3.95 1.36 -1.48
N LEU A 110 -3.65 2.41 -2.26
CA LEU A 110 -2.38 3.15 -2.17
C LEU A 110 -2.21 3.89 -0.84
N ILE A 111 -3.30 4.27 -0.18
CA ILE A 111 -3.22 5.00 1.10
C ILE A 111 -3.30 4.07 2.31
N LEU A 112 -3.45 2.76 2.13
CA LEU A 112 -3.54 1.81 3.24
C LEU A 112 -2.41 1.93 4.28
N PRO A 113 -1.12 2.11 3.92
CA PRO A 113 -0.04 2.31 4.89
C PRO A 113 -0.06 3.69 5.59
N LEU A 114 -0.89 4.62 5.13
CA LEU A 114 -1.07 5.95 5.71
C LEU A 114 -2.17 5.98 6.77
N LEU A 115 -3.00 4.94 6.85
CA LEU A 115 -4.12 4.86 7.79
C LEU A 115 -3.66 4.44 9.19
N GLN A 116 -4.29 5.00 10.23
CA GLN A 116 -4.20 4.48 11.59
C GLN A 116 -4.94 3.14 11.71
N GLU A 117 -4.57 2.32 12.70
CA GLU A 117 -5.29 1.09 13.06
C GLU A 117 -6.58 1.40 13.81
N LYS A 118 -7.50 2.11 13.16
CA LYS A 118 -8.87 2.30 13.62
C LYS A 118 -9.84 1.87 12.54
N PRO A 119 -11.01 1.29 12.89
CA PRO A 119 -12.02 0.97 11.90
C PRO A 119 -12.35 2.23 11.08
N LEU A 120 -12.36 2.07 9.76
CA LEU A 120 -12.75 3.13 8.85
C LEU A 120 -14.25 3.03 8.58
N LEU A 121 -14.92 4.15 8.36
CA LEU A 121 -16.30 4.10 7.90
C LEU A 121 -16.26 3.78 6.41
N ASN A 122 -17.00 2.78 5.95
CA ASN A 122 -17.25 2.49 4.54
C ASN A 122 -18.69 2.00 4.44
N ARG A 123 -19.62 2.95 4.30
CA ARG A 123 -21.06 2.69 4.25
C ARG A 123 -21.64 3.29 2.98
N CYS A 124 -22.85 2.85 2.62
CA CYS A 124 -23.56 3.42 1.50
C CYS A 124 -25.03 3.72 1.84
N LEU A 125 -25.61 4.58 1.01
CA LEU A 125 -27.00 5.01 1.06
C LEU A 125 -27.54 5.04 -0.37
N GLN A 126 -28.82 4.70 -0.53
CA GLN A 126 -29.54 4.97 -1.78
C GLN A 126 -29.94 6.44 -1.82
N LEU A 127 -28.97 7.30 -2.17
CA LEU A 127 -29.09 8.75 -2.10
C LEU A 127 -28.42 9.41 -3.30
N THR A 128 -29.07 10.43 -3.85
CA THR A 128 -28.53 11.24 -4.95
C THR A 128 -28.22 12.64 -4.44
N LEU A 129 -26.95 13.06 -4.40
CA LEU A 129 -26.65 14.45 -4.03
C LEU A 129 -27.30 15.42 -5.05
N PRO A 130 -27.84 16.56 -4.63
CA PRO A 130 -28.47 17.48 -5.57
C PRO A 130 -27.43 18.10 -6.53
N PRO A 131 -27.84 18.61 -7.71
CA PRO A 131 -26.95 19.35 -8.61
C PRO A 131 -26.36 20.62 -7.97
N THR A 132 -27.05 21.18 -6.98
CA THR A 132 -26.61 22.33 -6.18
C THR A 132 -25.55 21.98 -5.14
N PHE A 133 -25.24 20.69 -4.95
CA PHE A 133 -24.19 20.25 -4.04
C PHE A 133 -22.82 20.63 -4.61
N ALA A 134 -22.29 21.77 -4.16
CA ALA A 134 -21.08 22.39 -4.68
C ALA A 134 -19.91 22.26 -3.70
N ALA A 135 -18.70 22.44 -4.22
CA ALA A 135 -17.46 22.52 -3.46
C ALA A 135 -16.79 23.90 -3.63
N GLY A 136 -16.00 24.31 -2.64
CA GLY A 136 -15.28 25.57 -2.67
C GLY A 136 -14.56 25.86 -1.36
N SER A 137 -13.63 26.82 -1.38
CA SER A 137 -12.88 27.26 -0.20
C SER A 137 -13.75 27.93 0.87
N ASP A 138 -14.98 28.29 0.54
CA ASP A 138 -15.99 28.86 1.43
C ASP A 138 -17.06 27.83 1.81
N HIS A 139 -16.96 26.58 1.34
CA HIS A 139 -17.95 25.53 1.59
C HIS A 139 -17.45 24.54 2.63
N PHE A 140 -18.32 24.15 3.56
CA PHE A 140 -18.06 23.07 4.50
C PHE A 140 -19.29 22.19 4.67
N LEU A 141 -19.06 20.94 5.07
CA LEU A 141 -20.08 19.93 5.26
C LEU A 141 -20.28 19.68 6.76
N GLU A 142 -21.54 19.63 7.17
CA GLU A 142 -21.95 19.06 8.45
C GLU A 142 -22.64 17.72 8.20
N LEU A 143 -22.11 16.66 8.81
CA LEU A 143 -22.67 15.32 8.80
C LEU A 143 -23.42 15.10 10.12
N ALA A 144 -24.74 15.03 10.08
CA ALA A 144 -25.57 14.67 11.22
C ALA A 144 -25.89 13.17 11.16
N ASN A 145 -25.51 12.42 12.18
CA ASN A 145 -25.79 11.00 12.32
C ASN A 145 -26.80 10.82 13.45
N LEU A 146 -27.95 10.23 13.13
CA LEU A 146 -29.05 9.94 14.05
C LEU A 146 -29.18 8.42 14.17
N SER A 147 -28.78 7.89 15.32
CA SER A 147 -28.85 6.45 15.61
C SER A 147 -30.03 6.14 16.51
N LEU A 148 -30.89 5.21 16.06
CA LEU A 148 -32.01 4.70 16.85
C LEU A 148 -31.50 3.62 17.82
N LEU A 149 -31.50 3.90 19.12
CA LEU A 149 -31.18 2.89 20.14
C LEU A 149 -32.40 1.96 20.33
N VAL A 150 -32.20 0.66 20.11
CA VAL A 150 -33.24 -0.35 20.31
C VAL A 150 -33.37 -0.62 21.81
N GLY A 151 -34.49 -0.20 22.41
CA GLY A 151 -34.86 -0.58 23.77
C GLY A 151 -35.24 -2.07 23.84
N LEU A 152 -34.83 -2.76 24.91
CA LEU A 152 -34.98 -4.21 25.06
C LEU A 152 -36.42 -4.71 25.30
N ASP A 153 -37.44 -3.84 25.43
CA ASP A 153 -38.69 -4.24 26.09
C ASP A 153 -40.01 -3.67 25.53
N THR A 154 -40.04 -3.17 24.29
CA THR A 154 -41.30 -2.70 23.67
C THR A 154 -41.53 -3.32 22.30
N GLN A 155 -42.74 -3.82 22.04
CA GLN A 155 -43.22 -4.14 20.69
C GLN A 155 -43.07 -2.89 19.82
N TRP A 156 -42.05 -2.91 18.96
CA TRP A 156 -41.52 -1.74 18.27
C TRP A 156 -41.90 -1.76 16.80
N ASP A 157 -42.53 -0.69 16.31
CA ASP A 157 -42.68 -0.44 14.86
C ASP A 157 -41.52 0.43 14.35
N ALA A 158 -40.51 -0.23 13.77
CA ALA A 158 -39.36 0.45 13.17
C ALA A 158 -39.75 1.38 12.02
N ALA A 159 -40.80 1.07 11.28
CA ALA A 159 -41.24 1.89 10.15
C ALA A 159 -41.90 3.18 10.63
N GLU A 160 -42.54 3.20 11.80
CA GLU A 160 -43.07 4.42 12.40
C GLU A 160 -41.94 5.35 12.87
N ALA A 161 -40.94 4.81 13.59
CA ALA A 161 -39.80 5.60 14.06
C ALA A 161 -39.00 6.21 12.90
N GLN A 162 -38.79 5.44 11.83
CA GLN A 162 -38.11 5.93 10.62
C GLN A 162 -38.88 7.09 9.97
N ARG A 163 -40.20 6.95 9.80
CA ARG A 163 -41.05 8.03 9.22
C ARG A 163 -41.05 9.30 10.08
N LYS A 164 -41.01 9.17 11.40
CA LYS A 164 -40.93 10.34 12.29
C LYS A 164 -39.60 11.10 12.12
N ILE A 165 -38.47 10.40 12.07
CA ILE A 165 -37.16 11.02 11.79
C ILE A 165 -37.16 11.73 10.44
N GLU A 166 -37.71 11.11 9.39
CA GLU A 166 -37.81 11.75 8.07
C GLU A 166 -38.68 13.03 8.10
N THR A 167 -39.76 13.01 8.87
CA THR A 167 -40.68 14.15 9.04
C THR A 167 -40.00 15.29 9.80
N GLU A 168 -39.35 14.98 10.93
CA GLU A 168 -38.58 15.95 11.72
C GLU A 168 -37.41 16.52 10.93
N TRP A 169 -36.75 15.68 10.12
CA TRP A 169 -35.68 16.11 9.24
C TRP A 169 -36.16 17.13 8.23
N THR A 170 -37.28 16.83 7.58
CA THR A 170 -37.89 17.74 6.61
C THR A 170 -38.30 19.05 7.26
N SER A 171 -38.90 19.01 8.46
CA SER A 171 -39.30 20.20 9.22
C SER A 171 -38.10 21.06 9.62
N THR A 172 -37.03 20.43 10.13
CA THR A 172 -35.80 21.11 10.53
C THR A 172 -35.13 21.80 9.35
N VAL A 173 -35.00 21.10 8.22
CA VAL A 173 -34.45 21.64 6.98
C VAL A 173 -35.26 22.87 6.50
N GLN A 174 -36.59 22.79 6.52
CA GLN A 174 -37.45 23.91 6.14
C GLN A 174 -37.29 25.11 7.08
N GLY A 175 -37.19 24.86 8.39
CA GLY A 175 -36.92 25.90 9.38
C GLY A 175 -35.59 26.62 9.15
N LEU A 176 -34.53 25.85 8.84
CA LEU A 176 -33.20 26.40 8.54
C LEU A 176 -33.17 27.16 7.20
N ALA A 177 -33.89 26.69 6.19
CA ALA A 177 -33.99 27.35 4.89
C ALA A 177 -34.78 28.68 4.97
N ASN A 178 -35.76 28.77 5.88
CA ASN A 178 -36.60 29.95 6.07
C ASN A 178 -36.03 30.97 7.08
N ALA A 179 -34.88 30.69 7.70
CA ALA A 179 -34.23 31.62 8.61
C ALA A 179 -33.82 32.91 7.88
N ASP A 180 -34.15 34.07 8.46
CA ASP A 180 -34.18 35.39 7.81
C ASP A 180 -32.93 35.73 6.96
N PRO A 181 -33.10 36.24 5.73
CA PRO A 181 -32.01 36.73 4.88
C PRO A 181 -31.33 38.02 5.40
N VAL A 182 -31.82 38.59 6.52
CA VAL A 182 -31.28 39.80 7.18
C VAL A 182 -30.17 39.45 8.18
N ALA A 183 -29.83 38.17 8.34
CA ALA A 183 -28.69 37.75 9.15
C ALA A 183 -27.40 38.46 8.68
N PRO A 184 -26.53 38.93 9.60
CA PRO A 184 -25.35 39.70 9.24
C PRO A 184 -24.48 38.90 8.26
N SER A 185 -23.75 39.60 7.38
CA SER A 185 -22.94 39.01 6.30
C SER A 185 -21.87 38.00 6.74
N ALA A 186 -21.72 37.76 8.05
CA ALA A 186 -20.81 36.79 8.67
C ALA A 186 -21.50 35.46 9.08
N THR A 187 -22.83 35.33 8.99
CA THR A 187 -23.50 34.06 9.36
C THR A 187 -23.47 33.06 8.22
N PRO A 188 -23.12 31.78 8.46
CA PRO A 188 -23.06 30.82 7.37
C PRO A 188 -24.44 30.46 6.86
N LYS A 189 -24.52 30.33 5.53
CA LYS A 189 -25.76 30.11 4.79
C LYS A 189 -25.89 28.64 4.40
N LEU A 190 -27.04 28.02 4.68
CA LEU A 190 -27.36 26.68 4.19
C LEU A 190 -27.56 26.75 2.68
N LEU A 191 -26.79 25.95 1.92
CA LEU A 191 -26.91 25.87 0.46
C LEU A 191 -27.78 24.70 0.03
N CYS A 192 -27.57 23.54 0.65
CA CYS A 192 -28.41 22.37 0.42
C CYS A 192 -28.35 21.43 1.63
N SER A 193 -29.41 20.66 1.80
CA SER A 193 -29.50 19.61 2.79
C SER A 193 -30.11 18.37 2.17
N ILE A 194 -29.58 17.21 2.52
CA ILE A 194 -30.10 15.92 2.05
C ILE A 194 -29.83 14.86 3.10
N GLY A 195 -30.73 13.90 3.29
CA GLY A 195 -30.52 12.82 4.25
C GLY A 195 -31.12 11.51 3.77
N GLY A 196 -30.69 10.41 4.37
CA GLY A 196 -31.20 9.09 4.06
C GLY A 196 -30.77 8.03 5.06
N TRP A 197 -31.40 6.86 4.96
CA TRP A 197 -31.05 5.70 5.77
C TRP A 197 -29.79 5.02 5.26
N VAL A 198 -28.88 4.73 6.19
CA VAL A 198 -27.66 3.98 5.92
C VAL A 198 -27.97 2.50 5.73
N GLU A 199 -27.44 1.92 4.67
CA GLU A 199 -27.54 0.48 4.41
C GLU A 199 -26.87 -0.31 5.52
N ARG A 200 -27.57 -1.29 6.09
CA ARG A 200 -27.09 -2.12 7.20
C ARG A 200 -26.12 -3.19 6.71
N ASP A 201 -24.93 -3.24 7.31
CA ASP A 201 -23.93 -4.27 6.99
C ASP A 201 -24.32 -5.61 7.64
N LEU A 202 -25.05 -5.54 8.76
CA LEU A 202 -25.61 -6.69 9.47
C LEU A 202 -27.09 -6.50 9.76
N PRO A 203 -27.93 -7.56 9.69
CA PRO A 203 -29.35 -7.46 10.02
C PRO A 203 -29.63 -6.93 11.44
N ALA A 204 -28.72 -7.19 12.37
CA ALA A 204 -28.82 -6.80 13.77
C ALA A 204 -28.40 -5.34 14.06
N GLU A 205 -27.88 -4.60 13.07
CA GLU A 205 -27.53 -3.19 13.27
C GLU A 205 -28.76 -2.33 13.52
N SER A 206 -28.64 -1.42 14.48
CA SER A 206 -29.59 -0.31 14.67
C SER A 206 -29.72 0.49 13.38
N PRO A 207 -30.95 0.84 12.95
CA PRO A 207 -31.14 1.78 11.86
C PRO A 207 -30.45 3.11 12.16
N ASN A 208 -29.73 3.61 11.16
CA ASN A 208 -28.97 4.84 11.25
C ASN A 208 -29.39 5.76 10.09
N PHE A 209 -29.76 6.98 10.41
CA PHE A 209 -30.06 8.03 9.45
C PHE A 209 -28.89 9.02 9.38
N VAL A 210 -28.39 9.28 8.18
CA VAL A 210 -27.34 10.29 7.95
C VAL A 210 -27.92 11.45 7.16
N GLY A 211 -27.76 12.63 7.75
CA GLY A 211 -28.04 13.93 7.17
C GLY A 211 -26.77 14.66 6.75
N LEU A 212 -26.81 15.29 5.58
CA LEU A 212 -25.77 16.13 5.02
C LEU A 212 -26.29 17.56 4.94
N PHE A 213 -25.64 18.51 5.62
CA PHE A 213 -25.88 19.93 5.43
C PHE A 213 -24.65 20.57 4.80
N LEU A 214 -24.82 21.15 3.62
CA LEU A 214 -23.79 21.92 2.93
C LEU A 214 -23.97 23.40 3.26
N TRP A 215 -22.96 23.98 3.87
CA TRP A 215 -22.95 25.37 4.30
C TRP A 215 -21.95 26.18 3.49
N ARG A 216 -22.22 27.48 3.33
CA ARG A 216 -21.26 28.48 2.84
C ARG A 216 -20.94 29.49 3.94
N SER A 217 -19.66 29.68 4.24
CA SER A 217 -19.17 30.70 5.17
C SER A 217 -18.13 31.61 4.49
N PRO A 218 -18.25 32.94 4.60
CA PRO A 218 -17.28 33.87 4.02
C PRO A 218 -15.95 33.93 4.77
N SER A 219 -15.87 33.43 6.01
CA SER A 219 -14.61 33.34 6.75
C SER A 219 -14.40 31.95 7.39
N SER A 220 -13.14 31.52 7.43
CA SER A 220 -12.71 30.27 8.07
C SER A 220 -12.71 30.35 9.60
N ALA A 221 -12.70 31.56 10.18
CA ALA A 221 -12.78 31.78 11.62
C ALA A 221 -14.19 31.48 12.19
N ASP A 222 -15.22 31.57 11.35
CA ASP A 222 -16.61 31.34 11.75
C ASP A 222 -16.96 29.85 11.92
N LEU A 223 -16.11 28.92 11.47
CA LEU A 223 -16.25 27.48 11.74
C LEU A 223 -16.15 27.17 13.24
N VAL A 224 -15.33 27.92 13.99
CA VAL A 224 -15.12 27.74 15.43
C VAL A 224 -16.29 28.33 16.25
N ASN A 225 -16.93 29.38 15.73
CA ASN A 225 -18.08 30.04 16.36
C ASN A 225 -19.43 29.49 15.89
N HIS A 226 -19.44 28.58 14.92
CA HIS A 226 -20.56 27.69 14.66
C HIS A 226 -20.66 26.65 15.79
N SER A 227 -20.89 27.14 17.01
CA SER A 227 -21.46 26.32 18.06
C SER A 227 -22.83 25.89 17.55
N THR A 228 -22.92 24.69 16.99
CA THR A 228 -24.09 23.82 17.08
C THR A 228 -25.43 24.56 17.15
N LYS A 229 -25.76 25.43 16.19
CA LYS A 229 -27.15 25.91 16.07
C LYS A 229 -28.08 24.77 15.63
N SER A 230 -27.52 23.62 15.24
CA SER A 230 -28.18 22.33 15.07
C SER A 230 -28.36 21.52 16.37
N GLN A 231 -27.99 22.04 17.56
CA GLN A 231 -28.46 21.53 18.87
C GLN A 231 -29.96 21.85 19.10
N THR A 232 -30.78 21.85 18.06
CA THR A 232 -32.17 21.46 18.25
C THR A 232 -32.11 20.03 18.73
N SER A 233 -32.40 19.81 20.01
CA SER A 233 -32.71 18.49 20.55
C SER A 233 -33.66 17.81 19.56
N TRP A 234 -33.17 16.83 18.79
CA TRP A 234 -34.03 15.95 18.02
C TRP A 234 -34.82 15.19 19.06
N LEU A 235 -36.02 15.67 19.36
CA LEU A 235 -36.93 15.04 20.30
C LEU A 235 -37.33 13.73 19.65
N GLY A 236 -36.67 12.64 20.04
CA GLY A 236 -37.07 11.33 19.57
C GLY A 236 -38.56 11.08 19.84
N PRO A 237 -39.23 10.25 19.03
CA PRO A 237 -40.60 9.88 19.28
C PRO A 237 -40.76 9.44 20.73
N ASP A 238 -41.78 9.96 21.42
CA ASP A 238 -42.06 9.75 22.85
C ASP A 238 -41.55 8.38 23.33
N THR A 239 -40.51 8.38 24.19
CA THR A 239 -39.74 7.25 24.79
C THR A 239 -38.43 6.77 24.12
N GLN A 240 -37.99 7.34 22.99
CA GLN A 240 -36.82 6.84 22.24
C GLN A 240 -35.55 7.69 22.48
N ILE A 241 -34.42 7.03 22.77
CA ILE A 241 -33.12 7.70 22.85
C ILE A 241 -32.52 7.73 21.43
N ILE A 242 -32.57 8.89 20.78
CA ILE A 242 -31.81 9.15 19.55
C ILE A 242 -30.42 9.63 19.98
N GLU A 243 -29.39 8.87 19.65
CA GLU A 243 -28.03 9.39 19.76
C GLU A 243 -27.72 10.23 18.51
N MET A 244 -27.52 11.53 18.72
CA MET A 244 -27.11 12.45 17.67
C MET A 244 -25.62 12.73 17.78
N SER A 245 -24.90 12.54 16.67
CA SER A 245 -23.52 13.02 16.53
C SER A 245 -23.38 13.86 15.28
N THR A 246 -22.68 14.98 15.40
CA THR A 246 -22.41 15.89 14.27
C THR A 246 -20.92 15.94 13.99
N LEU A 247 -20.54 15.81 12.71
CA LEU A 247 -19.17 15.99 12.25
C LEU A 247 -19.11 17.20 11.31
N LEU A 248 -18.25 18.17 11.63
CA LEU A 248 -17.97 19.30 10.77
C LEU A 248 -16.69 19.07 9.98
N THR A 249 -16.70 19.43 8.70
CA THR A 249 -15.51 19.43 7.86
C THR A 249 -14.87 20.81 7.78
N GLY A 250 -13.61 20.87 7.37
CA GLY A 250 -13.04 22.07 6.77
C GLY A 250 -13.56 22.27 5.34
N HIS A 251 -12.71 22.83 4.48
CA HIS A 251 -13.08 23.10 3.09
C HIS A 251 -13.46 21.84 2.31
N LEU A 252 -14.66 21.84 1.77
CA LEU A 252 -15.14 20.78 0.88
C LEU A 252 -14.49 20.91 -0.49
N ARG A 253 -13.80 19.85 -0.90
CA ARG A 253 -13.14 19.75 -2.20
C ARG A 253 -13.92 18.81 -3.10
N GLN A 254 -14.05 19.15 -4.37
CA GLN A 254 -14.52 18.25 -5.40
C GLN A 254 -13.33 17.76 -6.21
N TYR A 255 -13.19 16.46 -6.37
CA TYR A 255 -12.18 15.92 -7.27
C TYR A 255 -12.68 16.03 -8.70
N ASN A 256 -11.93 16.78 -9.50
CA ASN A 256 -12.13 16.85 -10.94
C ASN A 256 -11.04 15.98 -11.57
N PRO A 257 -11.39 14.97 -12.39
CA PRO A 257 -10.41 14.13 -13.03
C PRO A 257 -9.44 14.98 -13.86
N VAL A 258 -8.18 15.04 -13.42
CA VAL A 258 -7.10 15.66 -14.18
C VAL A 258 -6.37 14.54 -14.93
N PRO A 259 -5.98 14.74 -16.20
CA PRO A 259 -5.14 13.78 -16.89
C PRO A 259 -3.83 13.59 -16.12
N PHE A 260 -3.57 12.37 -15.65
CA PHE A 260 -2.24 12.05 -15.13
C PHE A 260 -1.29 11.95 -16.30
N SER A 261 -0.22 12.76 -16.30
CA SER A 261 0.86 12.60 -17.26
C SER A 261 1.57 11.28 -16.97
N THR A 262 1.69 10.44 -17.99
CA THR A 262 2.63 9.33 -17.94
C THR A 262 4.03 9.91 -17.80
N LYS A 263 4.85 9.27 -16.96
CA LYS A 263 6.25 9.65 -16.81
C LYS A 263 6.96 9.47 -18.14
N THR A 264 7.65 10.52 -18.60
CA THR A 264 8.42 10.47 -19.84
C THR A 264 9.66 9.61 -19.65
N ALA A 265 10.19 9.05 -20.74
CA ALA A 265 11.41 8.23 -20.70
C ALA A 265 12.62 8.94 -20.05
N GLY A 266 12.68 10.28 -20.13
CA GLY A 266 13.70 11.09 -19.45
C GLY A 266 13.56 11.08 -17.93
N SER A 267 12.34 11.12 -17.40
CA SER A 267 12.07 11.07 -15.94
C SER A 267 12.30 9.69 -15.31
N LEU A 268 12.40 8.64 -16.13
CA LEU A 268 12.62 7.26 -15.69
C LEU A 268 14.09 6.82 -15.82
N GLN A 269 14.97 7.69 -16.34
CA GLN A 269 16.42 7.43 -16.40
C GLN A 269 17.03 7.01 -15.05
N PRO A 270 16.64 7.57 -13.89
CA PRO A 270 17.16 7.15 -12.59
C PRO A 270 16.81 5.70 -12.18
N PHE A 271 15.98 5.01 -12.97
CA PHE A 271 15.55 3.63 -12.74
C PHE A 271 16.00 2.67 -13.84
N SER A 272 16.76 3.15 -14.84
CA SER A 272 16.98 2.50 -16.13
C SER A 272 17.58 1.08 -16.05
N SER A 273 18.26 0.76 -14.96
CA SER A 273 18.81 -0.56 -14.68
C SER A 273 17.80 -1.54 -14.07
N THR A 274 16.57 -1.12 -13.75
CA THR A 274 15.58 -1.89 -12.99
C THR A 274 14.27 -2.07 -13.77
N ILE A 275 13.45 -3.04 -13.35
CA ILE A 275 12.06 -3.17 -13.81
C ILE A 275 11.21 -1.92 -13.52
N LEU A 276 11.64 -1.07 -12.58
CA LEU A 276 10.96 0.16 -12.20
C LEU A 276 11.06 1.26 -13.25
N ALA A 277 11.92 1.13 -14.28
CA ALA A 277 11.93 2.03 -15.44
C ALA A 277 10.74 1.82 -16.40
N LYS A 278 9.89 0.81 -16.15
CA LYS A 278 8.73 0.55 -17.01
C LYS A 278 7.75 1.72 -16.94
N PRO A 279 7.36 2.33 -18.07
CA PRO A 279 6.30 3.34 -18.07
C PRO A 279 4.98 2.69 -17.68
N ILE A 280 4.30 3.29 -16.71
CA ILE A 280 2.97 2.89 -16.26
C ILE A 280 1.96 3.91 -16.78
N ALA A 281 0.81 3.41 -17.25
CA ALA A 281 -0.32 4.24 -17.63
C ALA A 281 -0.88 4.99 -16.41
N ALA A 282 -1.70 6.01 -16.66
CA ALA A 282 -2.43 6.68 -15.59
C ALA A 282 -3.24 5.67 -14.74
N PRO A 283 -3.48 5.95 -13.44
CA PRO A 283 -4.31 5.09 -12.59
C PRO A 283 -5.69 4.83 -13.23
N GLN A 284 -5.93 3.59 -13.66
CA GLN A 284 -7.14 3.21 -14.40
C GLN A 284 -7.68 1.83 -13.99
N TYR A 285 -9.00 1.77 -13.85
CA TYR A 285 -9.75 0.55 -13.55
C TYR A 285 -9.76 -0.43 -14.73
N THR A 286 -9.71 -1.73 -14.44
CA THR A 286 -9.80 -2.78 -15.45
C THR A 286 -10.82 -3.85 -15.05
N PHE A 287 -11.77 -4.20 -15.92
CA PHE A 287 -12.78 -5.21 -15.58
C PHE A 287 -12.20 -6.62 -15.39
N HIS A 288 -11.32 -7.04 -16.31
CA HIS A 288 -10.75 -8.38 -16.30
C HIS A 288 -9.48 -8.43 -15.48
N LYS A 289 -9.61 -8.90 -14.24
CA LYS A 289 -8.53 -8.89 -13.25
C LYS A 289 -7.92 -10.26 -12.96
N GLY A 290 -8.53 -11.33 -13.50
CA GLY A 290 -8.10 -12.70 -13.21
C GLY A 290 -8.24 -13.11 -11.74
N LEU A 291 -9.15 -12.46 -10.99
CA LEU A 291 -9.36 -12.75 -9.57
C LEU A 291 -10.76 -13.25 -9.30
N SER A 292 -10.84 -14.34 -8.53
CA SER A 292 -12.10 -14.86 -8.01
C SER A 292 -12.21 -14.50 -6.54
N HIS A 293 -13.05 -13.50 -6.23
CA HIS A 293 -13.32 -13.08 -4.85
C HIS A 293 -14.04 -14.14 -4.02
N THR A 294 -14.80 -15.03 -4.68
CA THR A 294 -15.50 -16.14 -4.04
C THR A 294 -14.55 -17.25 -3.61
N SER A 295 -13.59 -17.59 -4.47
CA SER A 295 -12.60 -18.63 -4.17
C SER A 295 -11.39 -18.11 -3.41
N GLY A 296 -11.12 -16.80 -3.44
CA GLY A 296 -9.93 -16.22 -2.83
C GLY A 296 -8.69 -16.24 -3.71
N TRP A 297 -8.78 -16.72 -4.96
CA TRP A 297 -7.61 -17.06 -5.78
C TRP A 297 -7.42 -16.18 -7.01
N ASP A 298 -6.14 -15.98 -7.34
CA ASP A 298 -5.67 -15.48 -8.63
C ASP A 298 -5.73 -16.60 -9.66
N SER A 299 -6.72 -16.53 -10.56
CA SER A 299 -6.93 -17.55 -11.59
C SER A 299 -5.78 -17.56 -12.61
N TRP A 300 -5.21 -16.40 -12.91
CA TRP A 300 -4.07 -16.29 -13.82
C TRP A 300 -2.79 -16.85 -13.19
N GLY A 301 -2.55 -16.54 -11.91
CA GLY A 301 -1.48 -17.18 -11.15
C GLY A 301 -1.63 -18.70 -11.13
N SER A 302 -2.84 -19.19 -10.89
CA SER A 302 -3.14 -20.64 -10.86
C SER A 302 -2.91 -21.31 -12.22
N GLN A 303 -3.35 -20.68 -13.32
CA GLN A 303 -3.10 -21.16 -14.69
C GLN A 303 -1.61 -21.19 -15.00
N SER A 304 -0.88 -20.14 -14.64
CA SER A 304 0.56 -20.10 -14.86
C SER A 304 1.30 -21.18 -14.09
N TYR A 305 0.87 -21.49 -12.87
CA TYR A 305 1.47 -22.58 -12.08
C TYR A 305 1.29 -23.93 -12.78
N ASN A 306 0.10 -24.22 -13.31
CA ASN A 306 -0.14 -25.41 -14.12
C ASN A 306 0.75 -25.43 -15.38
N GLY A 307 1.06 -24.26 -15.95
CA GLY A 307 2.00 -24.12 -17.05
C GLY A 307 3.43 -24.54 -16.70
N VAL A 308 3.86 -24.30 -15.46
CA VAL A 308 5.15 -24.79 -14.95
C VAL A 308 5.10 -26.30 -14.74
N ASP A 309 4.05 -26.82 -14.08
CA ASP A 309 3.87 -28.26 -13.82
C ASP A 309 3.86 -29.09 -15.14
N SER A 310 3.35 -28.50 -16.22
CA SER A 310 3.29 -29.11 -17.56
C SER A 310 4.51 -28.83 -18.45
N GLY A 311 5.51 -28.09 -17.96
CA GLY A 311 6.72 -27.75 -18.69
C GLY A 311 6.52 -26.73 -19.82
N GLN A 312 5.36 -26.08 -19.91
CA GLN A 312 5.08 -25.00 -20.86
C GLN A 312 5.75 -23.68 -20.46
N ARG A 313 6.12 -23.54 -19.19
CA ARG A 313 6.73 -22.35 -18.58
C ARG A 313 7.93 -22.72 -17.73
N ILE A 314 8.88 -21.80 -17.61
CA ILE A 314 10.06 -21.98 -16.76
C ILE A 314 9.72 -21.59 -15.32
N CYS A 315 8.91 -20.54 -15.15
CA CYS A 315 8.51 -20.04 -13.84
C CYS A 315 7.05 -19.57 -13.83
N PRO A 316 6.40 -19.49 -12.65
CA PRO A 316 5.04 -18.96 -12.58
C PRO A 316 5.05 -17.44 -12.81
N SER A 317 4.00 -16.92 -13.45
CA SER A 317 3.70 -15.50 -13.55
C SER A 317 3.68 -14.83 -12.19
N PRO A 318 3.85 -13.49 -12.14
CA PRO A 318 3.62 -12.72 -10.94
C PRO A 318 2.24 -13.00 -10.35
N SER A 319 2.23 -13.38 -9.08
CA SER A 319 1.00 -13.53 -8.29
C SER A 319 0.46 -12.16 -7.92
N VAL A 320 -0.86 -12.07 -7.77
CA VAL A 320 -1.49 -10.79 -7.42
C VAL A 320 -2.25 -10.87 -6.12
N TYR A 321 -2.06 -9.82 -5.33
CA TYR A 321 -2.63 -9.71 -4.01
C TYR A 321 -2.95 -8.23 -3.69
N TRP A 322 -4.22 -7.93 -3.40
CA TRP A 322 -4.63 -6.65 -2.81
C TRP A 322 -5.79 -6.82 -1.83
N CYS A 323 -5.97 -5.83 -0.96
CA CYS A 323 -7.13 -5.74 -0.09
C CYS A 323 -8.25 -5.00 -0.85
N PRO A 324 -9.37 -5.66 -1.21
CA PRO A 324 -10.45 -4.98 -1.90
C PRO A 324 -11.10 -3.93 -0.98
N MET A 325 -11.65 -2.87 -1.55
CA MET A 325 -12.27 -1.79 -0.77
C MET A 325 -13.36 -2.29 0.19
N GLY A 326 -14.16 -3.27 -0.21
CA GLY A 326 -15.20 -3.86 0.63
C GLY A 326 -14.70 -4.73 1.78
N ALA A 327 -13.41 -5.11 1.77
CA ALA A 327 -12.77 -5.71 2.94
C ALA A 327 -12.33 -4.66 3.97
N MET A 328 -12.33 -3.37 3.61
CA MET A 328 -12.11 -2.26 4.51
C MET A 328 -13.46 -1.74 5.00
N SER A 329 -13.84 -2.10 6.24
CA SER A 329 -15.14 -1.71 6.80
C SER A 329 -15.02 -1.18 8.24
N GLN A 330 -16.14 -0.67 8.75
CA GLN A 330 -16.27 -0.21 10.13
C GLN A 330 -16.10 -1.34 11.15
N HIS A 331 -16.18 -2.59 10.70
CA HIS A 331 -16.04 -3.77 11.53
C HIS A 331 -14.59 -4.25 11.66
N GLY A 332 -13.66 -3.51 11.06
CA GLY A 332 -12.24 -3.76 11.14
C GLY A 332 -11.62 -4.06 9.78
N PHE A 333 -10.33 -4.33 9.83
CA PHE A 333 -9.58 -4.83 8.70
C PHE A 333 -9.36 -6.32 8.92
N PRO A 334 -9.38 -7.15 7.88
CA PRO A 334 -8.82 -8.48 8.03
C PRO A 334 -7.32 -8.34 8.32
N SER A 335 -6.89 -8.82 9.48
CA SER A 335 -5.49 -8.71 9.91
C SER A 335 -4.66 -9.88 9.39
N VAL A 336 -3.35 -9.68 9.20
CA VAL A 336 -2.39 -10.78 8.94
C VAL A 336 -2.55 -11.90 9.96
N GLY A 337 -2.84 -11.59 11.24
CA GLY A 337 -2.96 -12.58 12.30
C GLY A 337 -4.21 -13.47 12.23
N ASP A 338 -5.27 -13.03 11.54
CA ASP A 338 -6.51 -13.80 11.40
C ASP A 338 -6.40 -14.87 10.30
N ILE A 339 -5.30 -14.86 9.53
CA ILE A 339 -5.10 -15.70 8.35
C ILE A 339 -3.71 -16.36 8.38
N TRP A 340 -2.73 -15.80 9.10
CA TRP A 340 -1.33 -16.27 9.12
C TRP A 340 -0.76 -16.42 10.53
N PRO A 341 -0.02 -17.52 10.80
CA PRO A 341 0.94 -17.55 11.89
C PRO A 341 2.02 -16.49 11.68
N ARG A 342 2.35 -15.74 12.74
CA ARG A 342 3.33 -14.62 12.78
C ARG A 342 4.78 -14.98 12.36
N GLN A 343 5.07 -16.23 11.99
CA GLN A 343 6.43 -16.77 11.90
C GLN A 343 7.02 -16.87 10.47
N GLU A 344 6.30 -16.52 9.41
CA GLU A 344 6.70 -16.94 8.05
C GLU A 344 7.17 -15.84 7.09
N PHE A 345 7.22 -14.58 7.51
CA PHE A 345 7.86 -13.54 6.69
C PHE A 345 9.37 -13.54 6.93
N PRO A 346 10.19 -13.69 5.89
CA PRO A 346 11.61 -13.79 6.06
C PRO A 346 12.20 -12.41 6.37
N THR A 347 12.26 -12.08 7.65
CA THR A 347 13.02 -10.96 8.21
C THR A 347 14.51 -11.31 8.30
N SER A 348 15.02 -12.11 7.37
CA SER A 348 16.40 -12.54 7.35
C SER A 348 17.24 -11.45 6.69
N LEU A 349 18.27 -10.99 7.41
CA LEU A 349 19.29 -10.13 6.86
C LEU A 349 20.43 -10.97 6.34
N LEU A 350 20.92 -10.61 5.16
CA LEU A 350 22.10 -11.19 4.57
C LEU A 350 23.18 -10.12 4.47
N ASP A 351 24.34 -10.38 5.07
CA ASP A 351 25.52 -9.55 4.81
C ASP A 351 26.27 -10.15 3.62
N VAL A 352 26.58 -9.32 2.64
CA VAL A 352 27.34 -9.68 1.45
C VAL A 352 28.68 -8.95 1.48
N VAL A 353 29.76 -9.70 1.58
CA VAL A 353 31.12 -9.15 1.49
C VAL A 353 31.67 -9.42 0.10
N TRP A 354 32.02 -8.34 -0.60
CA TRP A 354 32.57 -8.38 -1.94
C TRP A 354 34.09 -8.44 -1.92
N LEU A 355 34.63 -9.41 -2.64
CA LEU A 355 36.06 -9.61 -2.82
C LEU A 355 36.38 -9.61 -4.32
N GLN A 356 37.42 -8.89 -4.72
CA GLN A 356 38.06 -9.07 -6.01
C GLN A 356 39.10 -10.18 -5.88
N VAL A 357 39.02 -11.21 -6.72
CA VAL A 357 39.86 -12.40 -6.64
C VAL A 357 40.54 -12.66 -7.97
N ASP A 358 41.86 -12.84 -7.96
CA ASP A 358 42.63 -13.36 -9.10
C ASP A 358 42.56 -14.88 -9.12
N GLU A 359 41.75 -15.42 -10.04
CA GLU A 359 41.54 -16.88 -10.16
C GLU A 359 42.77 -17.61 -10.72
N THR A 360 43.80 -16.88 -11.19
CA THR A 360 45.05 -17.49 -11.68
C THR A 360 46.04 -17.81 -10.58
N HIS A 361 45.84 -17.24 -9.39
CA HIS A 361 46.75 -17.44 -8.28
C HIS A 361 46.70 -18.91 -7.79
N PRO A 362 47.85 -19.61 -7.71
CA PRO A 362 47.88 -21.00 -7.26
C PRO A 362 47.42 -21.08 -5.80
N GLY A 363 46.42 -21.92 -5.51
CA GLY A 363 45.91 -22.11 -4.16
C GLY A 363 44.84 -21.11 -3.71
N ILE A 364 44.38 -20.20 -4.58
CA ILE A 364 43.35 -19.20 -4.23
C ILE A 364 42.05 -19.82 -3.67
N PHE A 365 41.61 -20.94 -4.24
CA PHE A 365 40.43 -21.66 -3.75
C PHE A 365 40.65 -22.31 -2.38
N GLN A 366 41.89 -22.67 -2.05
CA GLN A 366 42.23 -23.16 -0.71
C GLN A 366 42.15 -22.01 0.30
N ILE A 367 42.69 -20.83 -0.03
CA ILE A 367 42.61 -19.63 0.82
C ILE A 367 41.14 -19.24 1.07
N LEU A 368 40.29 -19.24 0.04
CA LEU A 368 38.86 -18.96 0.19
C LEU A 368 38.14 -20.03 1.03
N ARG A 369 38.53 -21.30 0.91
CA ARG A 369 38.01 -22.39 1.74
C ARG A 369 38.41 -22.23 3.20
N ASP A 370 39.67 -21.87 3.46
CA ASP A 370 40.19 -21.67 4.81
C ASP A 370 39.54 -20.46 5.47
N LEU A 371 39.34 -19.36 4.72
CA LEU A 371 38.55 -18.21 5.16
C LEU A 371 37.12 -18.63 5.53
N ARG A 372 36.45 -19.44 4.69
CA ARG A 372 35.09 -19.92 4.97
C ARG A 372 35.04 -20.71 6.28
N LEU A 373 35.99 -21.61 6.51
CA LEU A 373 36.05 -22.41 7.74
C LEU A 373 36.33 -21.53 8.96
N ALA A 374 37.29 -20.60 8.85
CA ALA A 374 37.61 -19.69 9.93
C ALA A 374 36.42 -18.80 10.34
N ILE A 375 35.64 -18.32 9.36
CA ILE A 375 34.40 -17.57 9.60
C ILE A 375 33.36 -18.46 10.28
N TYR A 376 33.17 -19.69 9.78
CA TYR A 376 32.21 -20.63 10.36
C TYR A 376 32.54 -20.93 11.83
N ASP A 377 33.78 -21.27 12.12
CA ASP A 377 34.23 -21.66 13.47
C ASP A 377 34.30 -20.47 14.43
N SER A 378 34.75 -19.29 13.97
CA SER A 378 34.97 -18.13 14.84
C SER A 378 33.70 -17.33 15.13
N LEU A 379 32.68 -17.41 14.27
CA LEU A 379 31.50 -16.52 14.32
C LEU A 379 30.20 -17.24 14.70
N GLY A 380 30.29 -18.43 15.30
CA GLY A 380 29.12 -19.16 15.80
C GLY A 380 28.31 -19.84 14.70
N CYS A 381 29.00 -20.45 13.74
CA CYS A 381 28.41 -21.27 12.68
C CYS A 381 27.33 -20.55 11.83
N PRO A 382 27.61 -19.37 11.25
CA PRO A 382 26.70 -18.73 10.30
C PRO A 382 26.47 -19.62 9.07
N ILE A 383 25.33 -19.43 8.41
CA ILE A 383 25.08 -20.03 7.11
C ILE A 383 25.86 -19.21 6.07
N LEU A 384 26.80 -19.85 5.39
CA LEU A 384 27.69 -19.22 4.43
C LEU A 384 27.41 -19.76 3.02
N CYS A 385 27.21 -18.85 2.07
CA CYS A 385 27.21 -19.16 0.65
C CYS A 385 28.23 -18.29 -0.07
N TRP A 386 28.72 -18.77 -1.20
CA TRP A 386 29.58 -17.99 -2.08
C TRP A 386 28.88 -17.82 -3.40
N GLY A 387 29.17 -16.73 -4.07
CA GLY A 387 28.86 -16.68 -5.47
C GLY A 387 29.66 -15.68 -6.26
N ARG A 388 29.55 -15.82 -7.57
CA ARG A 388 30.36 -15.09 -8.54
C ARG A 388 29.51 -14.05 -9.26
N GLU A 389 30.06 -12.86 -9.44
CA GLU A 389 29.47 -11.82 -10.27
C GLU A 389 29.39 -12.26 -11.75
N ILE A 390 28.20 -12.14 -12.38
CA ILE A 390 27.97 -12.56 -13.78
C ILE A 390 27.91 -11.34 -14.75
N GLY A 391 27.93 -10.10 -14.23
CA GLY A 391 27.57 -8.88 -14.98
C GLY A 391 28.70 -8.09 -15.65
N LYS A 392 29.97 -8.38 -15.36
CA LYS A 392 31.11 -7.75 -16.07
C LYS A 392 31.56 -8.65 -17.20
N ALA A 393 31.36 -8.21 -18.45
CA ALA A 393 32.02 -8.81 -19.60
C ALA A 393 33.51 -8.93 -19.26
N ARG A 394 34.09 -10.13 -19.41
CA ARG A 394 35.48 -10.43 -19.06
C ARG A 394 36.39 -9.36 -19.67
N SER A 395 36.71 -8.32 -18.89
CA SER A 395 37.88 -7.51 -19.18
C SER A 395 39.07 -8.47 -19.16
N GLN A 396 40.06 -8.24 -20.00
CA GLN A 396 41.17 -9.16 -20.27
C GLN A 396 41.99 -9.62 -19.03
N ALA A 397 41.69 -9.13 -17.82
CA ALA A 397 42.18 -9.64 -16.55
C ALA A 397 41.32 -10.82 -16.04
N LYS A 398 41.95 -11.96 -15.72
CA LYS A 398 41.32 -13.17 -15.14
C LYS A 398 40.91 -12.99 -13.65
N THR A 399 40.42 -11.81 -13.31
CA THR A 399 39.96 -11.44 -11.97
C THR A 399 38.45 -11.48 -11.91
N SER A 400 37.90 -12.10 -10.87
CA SER A 400 36.45 -12.20 -10.62
C SER A 400 36.04 -11.46 -9.37
N GLN A 401 34.83 -10.91 -9.37
CA GLN A 401 34.20 -10.47 -8.13
C GLN A 401 33.44 -11.64 -7.53
N ILE A 402 33.79 -11.96 -6.29
CA ILE A 402 33.18 -13.02 -5.50
C ILE A 402 32.48 -12.37 -4.31
N GLY A 403 31.20 -12.67 -4.15
CA GLY A 403 30.44 -12.32 -2.95
C GLY A 403 30.48 -13.46 -1.95
N LEU A 404 30.81 -13.15 -0.70
CA LEU A 404 30.59 -14.01 0.46
C LEU A 404 29.27 -13.61 1.13
N LEU A 405 28.33 -14.54 1.19
CA LEU A 405 26.97 -14.34 1.66
C LEU A 405 26.84 -14.95 3.05
N ILE A 406 26.58 -14.10 4.05
CA ILE A 406 26.58 -14.47 5.47
C ILE A 406 25.19 -14.27 6.03
N LYS A 407 24.53 -15.38 6.33
CA LYS A 407 23.28 -15.40 7.10
C LYS A 407 23.60 -15.81 8.54
N TRP A 408 23.51 -14.83 9.44
CA TRP A 408 23.80 -15.00 10.86
C TRP A 408 22.75 -15.89 11.54
N VAL A 409 23.19 -16.92 12.25
CA VAL A 409 22.32 -17.81 13.06
C VAL A 409 22.17 -17.26 14.49
N SER A 410 23.20 -16.58 15.00
CA SER A 410 23.20 -15.84 16.27
C SER A 410 23.07 -14.33 16.05
N SER A 411 22.80 -13.55 17.11
CA SER A 411 22.67 -12.09 17.01
C SER A 411 23.97 -11.44 16.51
N ARG A 412 23.91 -10.81 15.33
CA ARG A 412 24.97 -9.99 14.75
C ARG A 412 25.35 -8.85 15.72
N ASN A 413 26.51 -8.96 16.35
CA ASN A 413 27.03 -7.95 17.31
C ASN A 413 28.33 -7.31 16.78
N PHE A 414 28.70 -6.15 17.35
CA PHE A 414 29.93 -5.44 16.96
C PHE A 414 31.20 -6.32 17.02
N PRO A 415 31.41 -7.15 18.05
CA PRO A 415 32.57 -8.05 18.09
C PRO A 415 32.63 -9.03 16.93
N ALA A 416 31.51 -9.60 16.50
CA ALA A 416 31.46 -10.54 15.38
C ALA A 416 31.82 -9.87 14.05
N LEU A 417 31.43 -8.60 13.85
CA LEU A 417 31.80 -7.83 12.66
C LEU A 417 33.29 -7.48 12.66
N ALA A 418 33.82 -6.99 13.78
CA ALA A 418 35.24 -6.70 13.90
C ALA A 418 36.09 -7.97 13.67
N ARG A 419 35.63 -9.12 14.16
CA ARG A 419 36.29 -10.41 13.92
C ARG A 419 36.17 -10.85 12.45
N LEU A 420 35.02 -10.65 11.81
CA LEU A 420 34.86 -10.91 10.38
C LEU A 420 35.85 -10.08 9.55
N ASP A 421 35.96 -8.78 9.83
CA ASP A 421 36.90 -7.89 9.16
C ASP A 421 38.34 -8.37 9.36
N GLN A 422 38.71 -8.75 10.58
CA GLN A 422 40.03 -9.30 10.87
C GLN A 422 40.32 -10.56 10.05
N LEU A 423 39.39 -11.51 9.99
CA LEU A 423 39.55 -12.76 9.22
C LEU A 423 39.71 -12.49 7.72
N ILE A 424 38.98 -11.51 7.18
CA ILE A 424 39.13 -11.08 5.79
C ILE A 424 40.52 -10.49 5.57
N GLN A 425 40.99 -9.62 6.46
CA GLN A 425 42.34 -9.02 6.34
C GLN A 425 43.45 -10.08 6.45
N GLU A 426 43.29 -11.09 7.32
CA GLU A 426 44.21 -12.24 7.42
C GLU A 426 44.26 -13.04 6.10
N ALA A 427 43.12 -13.28 5.46
CA ALA A 427 43.05 -13.94 4.16
C ALA A 427 43.66 -13.09 3.03
N VAL A 428 43.42 -11.77 3.04
CA VAL A 428 44.01 -10.81 2.09
C VAL A 428 45.53 -10.78 2.20
N ALA A 429 46.06 -10.75 3.43
CA ALA A 429 47.50 -10.80 3.69
C ALA A 429 48.11 -12.12 3.20
N THR A 430 47.42 -13.25 3.43
CA THR A 430 47.85 -14.59 3.00
C THR A 430 47.85 -14.73 1.47
N ALA A 431 46.91 -14.06 0.79
CA ALA A 431 46.74 -14.14 -0.66
C ALA A 431 47.76 -13.31 -1.47
N ALA A 432 48.71 -12.61 -0.83
CA ALA A 432 49.77 -11.84 -1.49
C ALA A 432 49.25 -10.90 -2.61
N GLY A 433 48.09 -10.27 -2.40
CA GLY A 433 47.45 -9.37 -3.37
C GLY A 433 46.48 -10.03 -4.35
N ALA A 434 46.32 -11.35 -4.34
CA ALA A 434 45.35 -12.08 -5.17
C ALA A 434 43.90 -11.96 -4.67
N ILE A 435 43.69 -11.52 -3.43
CA ILE A 435 42.36 -11.14 -2.90
C ILE A 435 42.43 -9.66 -2.51
N GLN A 436 41.45 -8.87 -2.94
CA GLN A 436 41.26 -7.49 -2.49
C GLN A 436 39.83 -7.32 -1.97
N PRO A 437 39.64 -6.84 -0.73
CA PRO A 437 38.31 -6.55 -0.22
C PRO A 437 37.77 -5.30 -0.91
N LEU A 438 36.50 -5.33 -1.31
CA LEU A 438 35.86 -4.25 -2.03
C LEU A 438 34.88 -3.48 -1.15
N SER A 439 33.88 -4.18 -0.61
CA SER A 439 32.84 -3.58 0.23
C SER A 439 32.09 -4.66 1.01
N ALA A 440 31.40 -4.26 2.07
CA ALA A 440 30.44 -5.11 2.77
C ALA A 440 29.09 -4.40 2.77
N VAL A 441 28.07 -5.04 2.22
CA VAL A 441 26.73 -4.46 2.08
C VAL A 441 25.70 -5.42 2.62
N ARG A 442 24.73 -4.87 3.33
CA ARG A 442 23.60 -5.61 3.89
C ARG A 442 22.39 -5.59 2.96
N TYR A 443 21.79 -6.75 2.75
CA TYR A 443 20.59 -6.91 1.95
C TYR A 443 19.46 -7.56 2.77
N CYS A 444 18.24 -7.08 2.55
CA CYS A 444 17.03 -7.80 2.95
C CYS A 444 16.81 -8.98 1.99
N ALA A 445 16.89 -10.21 2.51
CA ALA A 445 17.12 -11.38 1.66
C ALA A 445 16.67 -12.71 2.28
N VAL A 446 16.14 -13.61 1.44
CA VAL A 446 16.10 -15.05 1.73
C VAL A 446 17.21 -15.70 0.94
N LEU A 447 18.12 -16.37 1.65
CA LEU A 447 19.14 -17.19 1.01
C LEU A 447 18.55 -18.58 0.69
N PRO A 448 18.44 -18.98 -0.59
CA PRO A 448 18.12 -20.35 -0.94
C PRO A 448 19.36 -21.20 -0.65
N THR A 449 19.28 -22.11 0.32
CA THR A 449 20.44 -22.91 0.76
C THR A 449 20.49 -24.30 0.13
N LYS A 450 19.48 -24.68 -0.65
CA LYS A 450 19.33 -26.05 -1.16
C LYS A 450 19.74 -26.21 -2.62
N ASP A 451 19.49 -25.20 -3.45
CA ASP A 451 19.70 -25.27 -4.90
C ASP A 451 20.52 -24.07 -5.39
N PRO A 452 21.39 -24.26 -6.39
CA PRO A 452 22.07 -23.16 -7.07
C PRO A 452 21.05 -22.17 -7.61
N CYS A 453 21.28 -20.88 -7.37
CA CYS A 453 20.39 -19.82 -7.84
C CYS A 453 21.20 -18.59 -8.26
N ARG A 454 20.56 -17.69 -8.99
CA ARG A 454 21.09 -16.36 -9.28
C ARG A 454 20.44 -15.36 -8.34
N LEU A 455 21.24 -14.57 -7.66
CA LEU A 455 20.76 -13.46 -6.85
C LEU A 455 20.88 -12.16 -7.64
N GLU A 456 19.75 -11.48 -7.72
CA GLU A 456 19.65 -10.10 -8.18
C GLU A 456 19.67 -9.19 -6.95
N LEU A 457 20.63 -8.28 -6.93
CA LEU A 457 20.80 -7.32 -5.85
C LEU A 457 20.36 -5.96 -6.35
N PHE A 458 19.45 -5.31 -5.63
CA PHE A 458 18.95 -4.01 -6.01
C PHE A 458 18.94 -3.05 -4.83
N SER A 459 19.13 -1.77 -5.13
CA SER A 459 19.11 -0.68 -4.16
C SER A 459 18.15 0.41 -4.60
N ILE A 460 17.41 0.97 -3.65
CA ILE A 460 16.44 2.04 -3.86
C ILE A 460 16.82 3.22 -2.96
N TYR A 461 16.83 4.42 -3.51
CA TYR A 461 17.17 5.63 -2.78
C TYR A 461 15.91 6.48 -2.59
N ILE A 462 15.60 6.81 -1.34
CA ILE A 462 14.40 7.58 -0.95
C ILE A 462 14.78 8.73 -0.02
N PRO A 463 13.96 9.77 0.14
CA PRO A 463 14.13 10.75 1.22
C PRO A 463 14.24 10.09 2.61
N ASN A 464 15.11 10.63 3.46
CA ASN A 464 15.39 10.09 4.80
C ASN A 464 14.39 10.61 5.85
N ASP A 465 13.12 10.28 5.67
CA ASP A 465 12.07 10.47 6.68
C ASP A 465 11.28 9.18 6.91
N GLU A 466 10.57 9.12 8.04
CA GLU A 466 9.85 7.92 8.46
C GLU A 466 8.63 7.61 7.59
N CYS A 467 8.06 8.61 6.92
CA CYS A 467 6.93 8.40 6.02
C CYS A 467 7.40 7.63 4.77
N HIS A 468 8.46 8.09 4.11
CA HIS A 468 9.02 7.43 2.93
C HIS A 468 9.53 6.01 3.24
N LYS A 469 10.21 5.80 4.38
CA LYS A 469 10.67 4.46 4.78
C LYS A 469 9.50 3.48 4.92
N ARG A 470 8.41 3.89 5.57
CA ARG A 470 7.22 3.07 5.76
C ARG A 470 6.52 2.75 4.44
N LEU A 471 6.36 3.77 3.60
CA LEU A 471 5.75 3.63 2.28
C LEU A 471 6.57 2.68 1.39
N LEU A 472 7.90 2.84 1.38
CA LEU A 472 8.79 1.98 0.61
C LEU A 472 8.72 0.54 1.11
N TRP A 473 8.76 0.33 2.43
CA TRP A 473 8.66 -1.00 3.00
C TRP A 473 7.36 -1.70 2.60
N TYR A 474 6.24 -0.97 2.62
CA TYR A 474 4.95 -1.50 2.18
C TYR A 474 4.95 -1.83 0.67
N ALA A 475 5.50 -0.97 -0.18
CA ALA A 475 5.62 -1.21 -1.62
C ALA A 475 6.53 -2.41 -1.93
N TYR A 476 7.67 -2.53 -1.24
CA TYR A 476 8.59 -3.66 -1.37
C TYR A 476 7.95 -4.97 -0.93
N HIS A 477 7.21 -4.96 0.16
CA HIS A 477 6.45 -6.11 0.60
C HIS A 477 5.45 -6.56 -0.48
N ARG A 478 4.70 -5.64 -1.09
CA ARG A 478 3.79 -5.97 -2.22
C ARG A 478 4.53 -6.55 -3.42
N TYR A 479 5.69 -6.00 -3.77
CA TYR A 479 6.54 -6.52 -4.83
C TYR A 479 7.01 -7.95 -4.53
N GLN A 480 7.51 -8.22 -3.32
CA GLN A 480 7.92 -9.58 -2.94
C GLN A 480 6.77 -10.59 -2.99
N TYR A 481 5.55 -10.18 -2.64
CA TYR A 481 4.39 -11.06 -2.74
C TYR A 481 4.09 -11.49 -4.17
N SER A 482 4.36 -10.62 -5.14
CA SER A 482 4.20 -10.99 -6.54
C SER A 482 5.14 -12.10 -6.99
N MET A 483 6.24 -12.31 -6.25
CA MET A 483 7.20 -13.39 -6.49
C MET A 483 6.81 -14.74 -5.84
N LEU A 484 5.78 -14.76 -4.98
CA LEU A 484 5.39 -15.98 -4.26
C LEU A 484 4.52 -16.89 -5.13
N PRO A 485 4.66 -18.23 -5.03
CA PRO A 485 3.82 -19.16 -5.77
C PRO A 485 2.36 -19.12 -5.26
N PRO A 486 1.35 -19.15 -6.16
CA PRO A 486 -0.05 -19.03 -5.79
C PRO A 486 -0.50 -20.10 -4.81
N ARG A 487 -0.03 -21.35 -4.97
CA ARG A 487 -0.47 -22.53 -4.19
C ARG A 487 0.14 -22.68 -2.79
N SER A 488 0.96 -21.75 -2.32
CA SER A 488 1.66 -21.89 -1.03
C SER A 488 0.75 -21.84 0.21
N GLY A 489 -0.59 -21.98 0.07
CA GLY A 489 -1.59 -21.67 1.10
C GLY A 489 -1.70 -20.16 1.39
N ARG A 490 -0.65 -19.39 1.05
CA ARG A 490 -0.35 -17.98 1.36
C ARG A 490 -1.20 -16.91 0.69
N ALA A 491 -2.07 -17.28 -0.25
CA ALA A 491 -2.84 -16.36 -1.08
C ALA A 491 -4.30 -16.25 -0.61
N SER A 492 -4.54 -15.79 0.61
CA SER A 492 -5.88 -15.33 0.99
C SER A 492 -5.98 -13.82 0.74
N LEU A 493 -7.01 -13.37 0.01
CA LEU A 493 -7.27 -11.99 -0.47
C LEU A 493 -7.35 -10.89 0.62
N HIS A 494 -7.12 -11.21 1.90
CA HIS A 494 -7.52 -10.38 3.03
C HIS A 494 -6.37 -10.04 4.00
N VAL A 495 -5.12 -10.17 3.59
CA VAL A 495 -3.93 -10.04 4.43
C VAL A 495 -3.40 -8.60 4.50
N ARG A 496 -3.69 -7.90 5.60
CA ARG A 496 -3.03 -6.63 5.97
C ARG A 496 -1.84 -6.88 6.89
N PRO A 497 -0.57 -6.59 6.50
CA PRO A 497 0.48 -6.36 7.50
C PRO A 497 0.06 -5.16 8.33
N SER A 498 -0.05 -5.33 9.65
CA SER A 498 -0.48 -4.26 10.54
C SER A 498 0.42 -3.02 10.31
N PRO A 499 -0.16 -1.82 10.15
CA PRO A 499 0.60 -0.57 10.02
C PRO A 499 1.64 -0.37 11.11
N ASP A 500 1.33 -0.82 12.33
CA ASP A 500 2.27 -0.71 13.45
C ASP A 500 3.36 -1.79 13.40
N TYR A 501 3.11 -2.95 12.78
CA TYR A 501 4.17 -3.92 12.45
C TYR A 501 5.15 -3.40 11.38
N ALA A 502 4.70 -2.59 10.42
CA ALA A 502 5.59 -1.91 9.47
C ALA A 502 6.44 -0.80 10.15
N ALA A 503 6.03 -0.33 11.33
CA ALA A 503 6.70 0.73 12.07
C ALA A 503 7.61 0.21 13.20
N HIS A 504 7.29 -0.91 13.86
CA HIS A 504 7.93 -1.28 15.13
C HIS A 504 9.08 -2.28 15.03
N HIS A 505 9.12 -3.13 14.01
CA HIS A 505 10.19 -4.10 13.90
C HIS A 505 10.59 -4.26 12.43
N TYR A 506 11.87 -4.02 12.17
CA TYR A 506 12.57 -4.27 10.91
C TYR A 506 12.61 -3.11 9.91
N TYR A 507 13.36 -2.06 10.27
CA TYR A 507 14.13 -1.23 9.30
C TYR A 507 15.21 -2.06 8.58
N GLN A 508 14.89 -3.28 8.15
CA GLN A 508 15.80 -4.23 7.54
C GLN A 508 16.02 -3.83 6.09
N GLY A 509 17.28 -3.69 5.68
CA GLY A 509 17.66 -3.21 4.35
C GLY A 509 17.90 -1.70 4.27
N PHE A 510 17.42 -0.88 5.22
CA PHE A 510 17.77 0.54 5.30
C PHE A 510 19.16 0.72 5.90
N HIS A 511 20.04 1.43 5.19
CA HIS A 511 21.40 1.73 5.64
C HIS A 511 21.36 3.01 6.46
N LYS A 512 21.23 2.89 7.79
CA LYS A 512 21.21 4.04 8.71
C LYS A 512 22.58 4.72 8.85
N ASP A 513 23.66 3.99 8.61
CA ASP A 513 25.04 4.40 8.87
C ASP A 513 25.98 3.94 7.75
N GLU A 514 25.84 4.48 6.53
CA GLU A 514 27.05 4.71 5.73
C GLU A 514 27.60 6.06 6.21
N VAL A 515 28.56 5.95 7.12
CA VAL A 515 29.36 6.99 7.75
C VAL A 515 29.43 8.23 6.86
N THR A 516 28.85 9.33 7.35
CA THR A 516 29.39 10.68 7.14
C THR A 516 30.90 10.57 7.24
N ASP A 517 31.57 10.58 6.09
CA ASP A 517 33.01 10.72 6.00
C ASP A 517 33.38 11.88 6.94
N VAL A 518 34.24 11.60 7.92
CA VAL A 518 34.59 12.55 8.99
C VAL A 518 35.21 13.78 8.33
N GLY A 519 34.39 14.79 8.05
CA GLY A 519 34.81 16.00 7.33
C GLY A 519 33.82 16.54 6.30
N GLN A 520 32.78 15.81 5.89
CA GLN A 520 31.72 16.38 5.05
C GLN A 520 30.54 16.89 5.90
N PRO A 521 30.01 18.11 5.63
CA PRO A 521 28.80 18.58 6.29
C PRO A 521 27.65 17.59 6.02
N PRO A 522 26.60 17.56 6.85
CA PRO A 522 25.47 16.64 6.71
C PRO A 522 24.73 16.89 5.39
N GLY A 523 25.22 16.27 4.33
CA GLY A 523 24.81 16.47 2.95
C GLY A 523 24.20 15.20 2.41
N ASN A 524 22.90 15.04 2.65
CA ASN A 524 21.85 14.63 1.70
C ASN A 524 20.78 13.86 2.46
N GLY A 525 19.57 14.43 2.53
CA GLY A 525 18.39 13.84 3.16
C GLY A 525 17.83 12.65 2.38
N ILE A 526 18.68 11.73 1.93
CA ILE A 526 18.36 10.53 1.15
C ILE A 526 18.97 9.32 1.88
N ILE A 527 18.24 8.21 1.93
CA ILE A 527 18.66 6.93 2.52
C ILE A 527 18.58 5.81 1.48
N ARG A 528 19.54 4.89 1.52
CA ARG A 528 19.56 3.68 0.70
C ARG A 528 18.78 2.55 1.38
N PHE A 529 17.96 1.86 0.60
CA PHE A 529 17.35 0.57 0.93
C PHE A 529 17.92 -0.50 0.00
N SER A 530 18.42 -1.61 0.53
CA SER A 530 18.97 -2.71 -0.26
C SER A 530 18.24 -4.02 0.00
N ALA A 531 17.94 -4.72 -1.09
CA ALA A 531 17.18 -5.95 -1.10
C ALA A 531 17.69 -6.89 -2.19
N CYS A 532 17.31 -8.16 -2.10
CA CYS A 532 17.61 -9.13 -3.14
C CYS A 532 16.41 -9.96 -3.56
N THR A 533 16.49 -10.49 -4.77
CA THR A 533 15.58 -11.49 -5.33
C THR A 533 16.40 -12.68 -5.82
N SER A 534 15.92 -13.90 -5.57
CA SER A 534 16.54 -15.12 -6.08
C SER A 534 15.81 -15.65 -7.29
N TRP A 535 16.56 -16.06 -8.30
CA TRP A 535 16.08 -16.61 -9.54
C TRP A 535 16.67 -18.00 -9.77
N LEU A 536 15.89 -18.89 -10.37
CA LEU A 536 16.37 -20.21 -10.78
C LEU A 536 17.50 -20.06 -11.82
N ASN A 537 17.29 -19.24 -12.84
CA ASN A 537 18.23 -18.93 -13.92
C ASN A 537 17.83 -17.59 -14.58
N ALA A 538 18.58 -17.15 -15.61
CA ALA A 538 18.29 -15.89 -16.29
C ALA A 538 17.02 -15.96 -17.15
N GLU A 539 16.70 -17.13 -17.70
CA GLU A 539 15.55 -17.34 -18.56
C GLU A 539 14.25 -17.21 -17.76
N ALA A 540 14.19 -17.81 -16.57
CA ALA A 540 13.09 -17.65 -15.62
C ALA A 540 12.89 -16.19 -15.21
N ARG A 541 13.98 -15.48 -14.92
CA ARG A 541 13.92 -14.05 -14.61
C ARG A 541 13.34 -13.24 -15.78
N ALA A 542 13.84 -13.48 -16.99
CA ALA A 542 13.38 -12.76 -18.18
C ALA A 542 11.89 -13.04 -18.46
N GLU A 543 11.45 -14.30 -18.34
CA GLU A 543 10.05 -14.68 -18.47
C GLU A 543 9.17 -13.96 -17.43
N TRP A 544 9.57 -13.99 -16.15
CA TRP A 544 8.82 -13.33 -15.08
C TRP A 544 8.74 -11.81 -15.27
N TYR A 545 9.86 -11.16 -15.63
CA TYR A 545 9.87 -9.71 -15.90
C TYR A 545 9.08 -9.31 -17.12
N ALA A 546 9.05 -10.14 -18.17
CA ALA A 546 8.20 -9.90 -19.32
C ALA A 546 6.72 -9.89 -18.91
N ASP A 547 6.28 -10.88 -18.14
CA ASP A 547 4.92 -10.97 -17.61
C ASP A 547 4.57 -9.80 -16.69
N PHE A 548 5.46 -9.49 -15.74
CA PHE A 548 5.27 -8.39 -14.79
C PHE A 548 5.14 -7.06 -15.52
N ALA A 549 6.06 -6.76 -16.43
CA ALA A 549 6.03 -5.54 -17.24
C ALA A 549 4.77 -5.45 -18.11
N HIS A 550 4.34 -6.56 -18.70
CA HIS A 550 3.14 -6.61 -19.53
C HIS A 550 1.89 -6.32 -18.69
N GLN A 551 1.70 -7.05 -17.59
CA GLN A 551 0.55 -6.86 -16.71
C GLN A 551 0.55 -5.48 -16.04
N ALA A 552 1.71 -4.99 -15.59
CA ALA A 552 1.82 -3.67 -14.97
C ALA A 552 1.44 -2.53 -15.92
N ALA A 553 1.80 -2.65 -17.21
CA ALA A 553 1.48 -1.63 -18.21
C ALA A 553 -0.01 -1.58 -18.59
N HIS A 554 -0.75 -2.69 -18.48
CA HIS A 554 -2.13 -2.79 -18.94
C HIS A 554 -3.16 -2.88 -17.80
N GLN A 555 -2.74 -3.22 -16.58
CA GLN A 555 -3.61 -3.45 -15.44
C GLN A 555 -3.04 -2.79 -14.18
N TYR A 556 -3.43 -1.53 -14.00
CA TYR A 556 -2.95 -0.70 -12.92
C TYR A 556 -3.18 -1.35 -11.54
N GLU A 557 -4.42 -1.75 -11.25
CA GLU A 557 -4.77 -2.34 -9.95
C GLU A 557 -4.14 -3.73 -9.71
N ARG A 558 -3.72 -4.41 -10.78
CA ARG A 558 -3.14 -5.74 -10.69
C ARG A 558 -1.67 -5.66 -10.27
N LEU A 559 -0.84 -4.96 -11.04
CA LEU A 559 0.60 -4.80 -10.77
C LEU A 559 1.13 -3.39 -11.06
N GLY A 560 0.44 -2.60 -11.90
CA GLY A 560 0.93 -1.27 -12.30
C GLY A 560 1.12 -0.32 -11.12
N TYR A 561 0.23 -0.39 -10.13
CA TYR A 561 0.32 0.40 -8.92
C TYR A 561 1.62 0.17 -8.15
N ILE A 562 2.22 -1.03 -8.21
CA ILE A 562 3.46 -1.34 -7.49
C ILE A 562 4.62 -0.53 -8.08
N ILE A 563 4.79 -0.57 -9.41
CA ILE A 563 5.83 0.21 -10.10
C ILE A 563 5.57 1.70 -9.91
N ASP A 564 4.34 2.15 -10.10
CA ASP A 564 3.96 3.56 -9.93
C ASP A 564 4.23 4.05 -8.50
N TRP A 565 4.04 3.20 -7.49
CA TRP A 565 4.38 3.51 -6.10
C TRP A 565 5.87 3.73 -5.92
N PHE A 566 6.72 2.80 -6.39
CA PHE A 566 8.17 2.99 -6.33
C PHE A 566 8.62 4.25 -7.06
N GLN A 567 8.10 4.49 -8.25
CA GLN A 567 8.37 5.71 -9.03
C GLN A 567 7.93 6.98 -8.30
N THR A 568 6.96 6.90 -7.38
CA THR A 568 6.50 8.05 -6.58
C THR A 568 7.42 8.30 -5.38
N LEU A 569 7.94 7.23 -4.77
CA LEU A 569 8.70 7.31 -3.52
C LEU A 569 10.20 7.53 -3.74
N ALA A 570 10.75 6.94 -4.80
CA ALA A 570 12.18 6.84 -5.01
C ALA A 570 12.72 7.99 -5.84
N VAL A 571 13.91 8.44 -5.46
CA VAL A 571 14.73 9.38 -6.24
C VAL A 571 15.42 8.64 -7.38
N SER A 572 15.93 7.44 -7.09
CA SER A 572 16.57 6.54 -8.04
C SER A 572 16.51 5.09 -7.54
N ALA A 573 16.74 4.15 -8.45
CA ALA A 573 16.98 2.76 -8.08
C ALA A 573 17.97 2.11 -9.03
N ASP A 574 18.83 1.27 -8.46
CA ASP A 574 19.87 0.56 -9.20
C ASP A 574 19.69 -0.93 -9.04
N CYS A 575 19.65 -1.66 -10.15
CA CYS A 575 19.85 -3.10 -10.18
C CYS A 575 21.26 -3.38 -10.65
N LEU A 576 21.95 -4.25 -9.93
CA LEU A 576 23.27 -4.71 -10.33
C LEU A 576 23.10 -5.83 -11.38
N ASP A 577 22.67 -5.44 -12.58
CA ASP A 577 22.67 -6.23 -13.81
C ASP A 577 23.05 -5.33 -14.97
N ARG A 578 24.20 -5.58 -15.60
CA ARG A 578 24.51 -4.94 -16.88
C ARG A 578 24.54 -5.97 -17.99
N PHE A 579 23.64 -5.79 -18.96
CA PHE A 579 23.82 -6.19 -20.34
C PHE A 579 23.51 -5.00 -21.26
N GLY A 580 24.51 -4.59 -22.07
CA GLY A 580 24.33 -4.23 -23.49
C GLY A 580 24.12 -2.75 -23.91
N ALA A 581 25.20 -2.16 -24.45
CA ALA A 581 25.28 -1.13 -25.52
C ALA A 581 24.61 0.26 -25.33
N ASP A 582 25.40 1.28 -24.94
CA ASP A 582 25.96 2.24 -25.89
C ASP A 582 26.87 3.26 -25.18
N GLY A 583 27.93 3.68 -25.87
CA GLY A 583 28.90 4.62 -25.36
C GLY A 583 28.34 6.03 -25.29
N THR A 584 28.53 6.70 -24.15
CA THR A 584 29.22 7.99 -24.01
C THR A 584 29.01 8.56 -22.59
N GLY A 585 30.12 8.98 -21.96
CA GLY A 585 30.14 10.26 -21.24
C GLY A 585 29.72 10.31 -19.76
N VAL A 586 30.70 10.07 -18.88
CA VAL A 586 31.02 10.87 -17.66
C VAL A 586 29.93 11.11 -16.60
N ASN A 587 29.94 10.29 -15.54
CA ASN A 587 30.43 10.70 -14.20
C ASN A 587 30.65 9.47 -13.30
N ARG A 588 31.81 9.45 -12.66
CA ARG A 588 32.33 8.37 -11.80
C ARG A 588 31.86 8.59 -10.37
N GLU A 589 31.23 7.58 -9.79
CA GLU A 589 31.38 7.16 -8.39
C GLU A 589 31.13 5.64 -8.32
N LEU A 590 31.80 4.97 -7.39
CA LEU A 590 32.09 3.53 -7.37
C LEU A 590 30.85 2.63 -7.23
N GLY A 591 30.29 2.17 -8.36
CA GLY A 591 29.35 1.04 -8.39
C GLY A 591 30.10 -0.29 -8.31
N VAL A 592 30.04 -0.97 -7.16
CA VAL A 592 30.70 -2.27 -6.94
C VAL A 592 29.66 -3.35 -6.64
N GLY A 593 29.69 -4.43 -7.43
CA GLY A 593 28.82 -5.61 -7.31
C GLY A 593 27.96 -5.84 -8.57
N GLY A 594 27.70 -7.10 -8.90
CA GLY A 594 26.83 -7.53 -10.01
C GLY A 594 26.00 -8.75 -9.57
N PRO A 595 25.25 -9.42 -10.45
CA PRO A 595 24.39 -10.52 -10.06
C PRO A 595 25.25 -11.71 -9.61
N ILE A 596 24.89 -12.35 -8.50
CA ILE A 596 25.67 -13.43 -7.88
C ILE A 596 25.10 -14.78 -8.29
N SER A 597 25.87 -15.62 -8.97
CA SER A 597 25.57 -17.05 -9.07
C SER A 597 26.02 -17.74 -7.79
N ILE A 598 25.09 -18.24 -6.98
CA ILE A 598 25.42 -19.12 -5.84
C ILE A 598 25.86 -20.47 -6.40
N LEU A 599 27.08 -20.87 -6.07
CA LEU A 599 27.68 -22.15 -6.47
C LEU A 599 27.43 -23.24 -5.43
#